data_AF-A0A392QGQ0-F1
#
_entry.id   AF-A0A392QGQ0-F1
#
_cell.length_a   1.000
_cell.length_b   1.000
_cell.length_c   1.000
_cell.angle_alpha   90.00
_cell.angle_beta   90.00
_cell.angle_gamma   90.00
#
_symmetry.space_group_name_H-M   'P 1'
#
loop_
_entity.id
_entity.type
_entity.pdbx_description
1 polymer ?
#
loop_
_entity_poly.entity_id
_entity_poly.type
_entity_poly.pdbx_seq_one_letter_code
_entity_poly.pdbx_strand_id
1 'polypeptide(L)'
;MLSKQVHKKFSRRGREELYLRWGIDLKTKHRSMQLAWLVWSDTRDLNHIRESAALVGKLVGFINTGEASKKTFGLGFLTRLKSMGSPNWNDTMSTL
;
A
#
# COMPACT_ATOMS: atom_id res chain seq x y z
N MET A 1 -9.56 2.19 0.03
CA MET A 1 -9.66 3.60 -0.42
C MET A 1 -8.45 4.40 0.05
N LEU A 2 -7.90 5.26 -0.81
CA LEU A 2 -6.71 6.09 -0.56
C LEU A 2 -6.79 6.90 0.73
N SER A 3 -7.97 7.45 1.05
CA SER A 3 -8.23 8.20 2.28
C SER A 3 -7.85 7.45 3.57
N LYS A 4 -8.02 6.12 3.60
CA LYS A 4 -7.59 5.27 4.71
C LYS A 4 -6.07 5.09 4.75
N GLN A 5 -5.42 5.01 3.58
CA GLN A 5 -3.96 4.87 3.49
C GLN A 5 -3.24 6.12 3.99
N VAL A 6 -3.81 7.31 3.81
CA VAL A 6 -3.25 8.56 4.33
C VAL A 6 -3.08 8.47 5.85
N HIS A 7 -4.06 7.93 6.55
CA HIS A 7 -4.01 7.71 8.00
C HIS A 7 -2.99 6.63 8.42
N LYS A 8 -2.80 5.62 7.59
CA LYS A 8 -1.87 4.51 7.86
C LYS A 8 -0.41 4.89 7.62
N LYS A 9 -0.15 5.74 6.63
CA LYS A 9 1.21 6.05 6.13
C LYS A 9 1.80 7.34 6.68
N PHE A 10 0.97 8.26 7.18
CA PHE A 10 1.43 9.56 7.67
C PHE A 10 1.07 9.76 9.15
N SER A 11 2.02 10.32 9.90
CA SER A 11 1.79 10.79 11.27
C SER A 11 0.77 11.94 11.29
N ARG A 12 0.26 12.31 12.48
CA ARG A 12 -0.67 13.45 12.60
C ARG A 12 -0.10 14.74 11.99
N ARG A 13 1.12 15.12 12.38
CA ARG A 13 1.80 16.30 11.84
C ARG A 13 2.04 16.20 10.33
N GLY A 14 2.51 15.03 9.86
CA GLY A 14 2.74 14.82 8.43
C GLY A 14 1.45 14.90 7.60
N ARG A 15 0.30 14.54 8.17
CA ARG A 15 -1.01 14.74 7.52
C ARG A 15 -1.37 16.21 7.41
N GLU A 16 -1.15 16.99 8.46
CA GLU A 16 -1.45 18.42 8.46
C GLU A 16 -0.62 19.17 7.42
N GLU A 17 0.69 18.91 7.36
CA GLU A 17 1.58 19.46 6.33
C GLU A 17 1.17 19.02 4.92
N LEU A 18 0.79 17.75 4.74
CA LEU A 18 0.29 17.24 3.47
C LEU A 18 -0.99 17.97 3.03
N TYR A 19 -1.95 18.18 3.92
CA TYR A 19 -3.19 18.89 3.58
C TYR A 19 -2.91 20.34 3.19
N LEU A 20 -2.08 21.04 3.94
CA LEU A 20 -1.72 22.42 3.63
C LEU A 20 -1.02 22.54 2.27
N ARG A 21 -0.07 21.63 1.97
CA ARG A 21 0.60 21.58 0.66
C ARG A 21 -0.38 21.38 -0.50
N TRP A 22 -1.41 20.56 -0.28
CA TRP A 22 -2.46 20.29 -1.28
C TRP A 22 -3.61 21.29 -1.25
N GLY A 23 -3.45 22.42 -0.54
CA GLY A 23 -4.44 23.50 -0.50
C GLY A 23 -5.70 23.17 0.32
N ILE A 24 -5.66 22.14 1.17
CA ILE A 24 -6.79 21.71 1.99
C ILE A 24 -6.66 22.34 3.39
N ASP A 25 -7.59 23.22 3.73
CA ASP A 25 -7.64 23.84 5.06
C ASP A 25 -7.91 22.77 6.15
N LEU A 26 -7.15 22.84 7.24
CA LEU A 26 -7.24 21.94 8.39
C LEU A 26 -8.59 22.03 9.12
N LYS A 27 -9.33 23.13 8.96
CA LYS A 27 -10.68 23.33 9.51
C LYS A 27 -11.77 22.56 8.74
N THR A 28 -11.47 22.08 7.54
CA THR A 28 -12.46 21.36 6.71
C THR A 28 -12.70 19.93 7.19
N LYS A 29 -13.89 19.40 6.90
CA LYS A 29 -14.27 18.02 7.20
C LYS A 29 -13.79 17.08 6.08
N HIS A 30 -13.60 15.80 6.39
CA HIS A 30 -13.26 14.75 5.40
C HIS A 30 -12.00 15.04 4.56
N ARG A 31 -10.98 15.69 5.14
CA ARG A 31 -9.74 16.10 4.47
C ARG A 31 -9.06 15.01 3.63
N SER A 32 -8.96 13.79 4.16
CA SER A 32 -8.35 12.68 3.41
C SER A 32 -9.18 12.21 2.21
N MET A 33 -10.51 12.43 2.24
CA MET A 33 -11.37 12.17 1.10
C MET A 33 -11.17 13.23 0.04
N GLN A 34 -11.13 14.51 0.44
CA GLN A 34 -10.83 15.63 -0.46
C GLN A 34 -9.48 15.43 -1.15
N LEU A 35 -8.44 15.07 -0.38
CA LEU A 35 -7.12 14.75 -0.92
C LEU A 35 -7.19 13.59 -1.92
N ALA A 36 -7.94 12.53 -1.60
CA ALA A 36 -8.08 11.38 -2.48
C ALA A 36 -8.81 11.73 -3.80
N TRP A 37 -9.62 12.78 -3.82
CA TRP A 37 -10.22 13.30 -5.04
C TRP A 37 -9.25 14.22 -5.81
N LEU A 38 -8.58 15.13 -5.11
CA LEU A 38 -7.61 16.07 -5.69
C LEU A 38 -6.49 15.38 -6.45
N VAL A 39 -5.97 14.25 -5.96
CA VAL A 39 -4.91 13.51 -6.66
C VAL A 39 -5.32 12.97 -8.05
N TRP A 40 -6.61 12.97 -8.38
CA TRP A 40 -7.13 12.53 -9.68
C TRP A 40 -7.82 13.67 -10.46
N SER A 41 -7.84 14.90 -9.93
CA SER A 41 -8.69 15.96 -10.49
C SER A 41 -8.05 16.67 -11.69
N ASP A 42 -6.73 16.83 -11.71
CA ASP A 42 -6.03 17.52 -12.79
C ASP A 42 -5.15 16.56 -13.60
N THR A 43 -5.43 16.48 -14.89
CA THR A 43 -4.72 15.63 -15.86
C THR A 43 -3.96 16.43 -16.91
N ARG A 44 -3.98 17.76 -16.82
CA ARG A 44 -3.33 18.66 -17.79
C ARG A 44 -2.05 19.25 -17.22
N ASP A 45 -2.01 19.50 -15.91
CA ASP A 45 -0.79 19.93 -15.25
C ASP A 45 0.14 18.73 -14.98
N LEU A 46 1.25 18.68 -15.73
CA LEU A 46 2.29 17.67 -15.55
C LEU A 46 2.89 17.69 -14.13
N ASN A 47 2.99 18.86 -13.50
CA ASN A 47 3.51 18.94 -12.14
C ASN A 47 2.53 18.29 -11.15
N HIS A 48 1.24 18.63 -11.25
CA HIS A 48 0.18 17.96 -10.49
C HIS A 48 0.20 16.45 -10.71
N ILE A 49 0.26 15.97 -11.96
CA ILE A 49 0.31 14.54 -12.27
C ILE A 49 1.50 13.86 -11.58
N ARG A 50 2.68 14.48 -11.64
CA ARG A 50 3.89 13.96 -11.01
C ARG A 50 3.74 13.87 -9.49
N GLU A 51 3.24 14.93 -8.85
CA GLU A 51 3.04 14.97 -7.40
C GLU A 51 1.96 13.97 -6.94
N SER A 52 0.87 13.87 -7.70
CA SER A 52 -0.20 12.89 -7.50
C SER A 52 0.33 11.47 -7.59
N ALA A 53 1.07 11.14 -8.64
CA ALA A 53 1.67 9.82 -8.84
C ALA A 53 2.64 9.47 -7.71
N ALA A 54 3.48 10.41 -7.28
CA ALA A 54 4.40 10.21 -6.17
C ALA A 54 3.66 9.96 -4.85
N LEU A 55 2.60 10.73 -4.58
CA LEU A 55 1.79 10.56 -3.37
C LEU A 55 1.06 9.21 -3.36
N VAL A 56 0.43 8.83 -4.49
CA VAL A 56 -0.24 7.53 -4.63
C VAL A 56 0.76 6.39 -4.48
N GLY A 57 1.94 6.48 -5.11
CA GLY A 57 3.02 5.50 -4.96
C GLY A 57 3.46 5.31 -3.50
N LYS A 58 3.56 6.40 -2.74
CA LYS A 58 3.86 6.34 -1.30
C LYS A 58 2.72 5.74 -0.48
N LEU A 59 1.47 6.08 -0.81
CA LEU A 59 0.28 5.59 -0.11
C LEU A 59 0.05 4.09 -0.32
N VAL A 60 0.24 3.61 -1.55
CA VAL A 60 0.11 2.19 -1.90
C VAL A 60 1.33 1.37 -1.45
N GLY A 61 2.45 2.04 -1.18
CA GLY A 61 3.68 1.38 -0.69
C GLY A 61 4.61 0.90 -1.79
N PHE A 62 4.44 1.40 -3.02
CA PHE A 62 5.41 1.23 -4.11
C PHE A 62 6.71 2.00 -3.83
N ILE A 63 6.59 3.16 -3.18
CA ILE A 63 7.72 4.01 -2.80
C ILE A 63 7.87 3.94 -1.28
N ASN A 64 8.67 3.00 -0.79
CA ASN A 64 9.02 2.95 0.63
C ASN A 64 10.12 3.97 0.92
N THR A 65 9.74 5.15 1.43
CA THR A 65 10.68 6.20 1.89
C THR A 65 11.33 5.87 3.25
N GLY A 66 11.13 4.67 3.80
CA GLY A 66 11.73 4.24 5.06
C GLY A 66 12.59 3.00 4.83
N GLU A 67 13.89 3.21 4.67
CA GLU A 67 14.98 2.46 5.34
C GLU A 67 14.71 1.03 5.84
N ALA A 68 14.10 0.14 5.05
CA ALA A 68 13.96 -1.28 5.43
C ALA A 68 13.76 -2.26 4.25
N SER A 69 13.92 -1.84 3.00
CA SER A 69 13.86 -2.76 1.85
C SER A 69 15.13 -3.60 1.66
N LYS A 70 16.10 -3.52 2.58
CA LYS A 70 17.26 -4.44 2.63
C LYS A 70 17.02 -5.70 3.47
N LYS A 71 15.88 -5.83 4.17
CA LYS A 71 15.54 -7.04 4.94
C LYS A 71 14.47 -7.86 4.21
N THR A 72 14.93 -8.80 3.39
CA THR A 72 14.23 -10.03 2.99
C THR A 72 12.85 -9.86 2.35
N PHE A 73 12.78 -9.33 1.13
CA PHE A 73 11.61 -9.44 0.26
C PHE A 73 11.55 -10.79 -0.50
N GLY A 74 11.97 -11.89 0.12
CA GLY A 74 12.12 -13.18 -0.57
C GLY A 74 12.08 -14.46 0.27
N LEU A 75 11.86 -14.39 1.60
CA LEU A 75 11.89 -15.59 2.45
C LEU A 75 10.55 -16.01 3.06
N GLY A 76 9.51 -15.15 3.00
CA GLY A 76 8.19 -15.46 3.57
C GLY A 76 7.28 -16.34 2.70
N PHE A 77 7.65 -16.58 1.43
CA PHE A 77 6.84 -17.38 0.50
C PHE A 77 7.25 -18.86 0.47
N LEU A 78 8.47 -19.19 0.92
CA LEU A 78 8.97 -20.57 0.87
C LEU A 78 8.64 -21.39 2.13
N THR A 79 8.26 -20.77 3.25
CA THR A 79 7.98 -21.49 4.50
C THR A 79 6.61 -22.17 4.49
N ARG A 80 5.69 -21.77 3.60
CA ARG A 80 4.35 -22.38 3.49
C ARG A 80 4.29 -23.61 2.58
N LEU A 81 5.40 -24.07 2.01
CA LEU A 81 5.42 -25.26 1.15
C LEU A 81 5.95 -26.53 1.85
N LYS A 82 6.47 -26.43 3.08
CA LYS A 82 7.12 -27.59 3.75
C LYS A 82 6.26 -28.32 4.80
N SER A 83 4.94 -28.27 4.70
CA SER A 83 4.08 -29.12 5.54
C SER A 83 2.81 -29.57 4.81
N MET A 84 2.95 -30.02 3.56
CA MET A 84 2.01 -31.00 3.03
C MET A 84 2.74 -32.34 3.03
N GLY A 85 2.52 -33.11 4.10
CA GLY A 85 2.91 -34.51 4.12
C GLY A 85 2.29 -35.21 2.91
N SER A 86 3.10 -36.00 2.22
CA SER A 86 2.65 -36.86 1.13
C SER A 86 1.45 -37.69 1.59
N PRO A 87 0.32 -37.72 0.85
CA PRO A 87 -0.67 -38.77 1.04
C PRO A 87 -0.01 -40.09 0.68
N ASN A 88 0.22 -40.94 1.68
CA ASN A 88 0.68 -42.31 1.47
C ASN A 88 -0.45 -43.05 0.75
N TRP A 89 -0.28 -43.32 -0.55
CA TRP A 89 -1.18 -44.20 -1.27
C TRP A 89 -0.83 -45.62 -0.85
N ASN A 90 -1.64 -46.21 0.01
CA ASN A 90 -1.50 -47.62 0.36
C ASN A 90 -2.03 -48.41 -0.85
N ASP A 91 -1.14 -49.10 -1.57
CA ASP A 91 -1.52 -50.10 -2.55
C ASP A 91 -2.20 -51.27 -1.83
N THR A 92 -3.53 -51.29 -1.87
CA THR A 92 -4.30 -52.49 -1.54
C THR A 92 -4.19 -53.45 -2.72
N MET A 93 -3.18 -54.33 -2.69
CA MET A 93 -3.16 -55.53 -3.53
C MET A 93 -4.38 -56.40 -3.17
N SER A 94 -5.34 -56.42 -4.08
CA SER A 94 -6.43 -57.39 -4.11
C SER A 94 -5.86 -58.80 -4.28
N THR A 95 -6.03 -59.66 -3.27
CA THR A 95 -5.84 -61.10 -3.41
C THR A 95 -7.17 -61.72 -3.79
N LEU A 96 -7.24 -62.29 -5.00
CA LEU A 96 -8.16 -63.37 -5.36
C LEU A 96 -7.52 -64.71 -4.95
#